data_AF-A0A094JIA6-F1
#
_entry.id   AF-A0A094JIA6-F1
#
_cell.length_a   1.000
_cell.length_b   1.000
_cell.length_c   1.000
_cell.angle_alpha   90.00
_cell.angle_beta   90.00
_cell.angle_gamma   90.00
#
_symmetry.space_group_name_H-M   'P 1'
#
loop_
_entity.id
_entity.type
_entity.pdbx_description
1 polymer ?
#
loop_
_entity_poly.entity_id
_entity_poly.type
_entity_poly.pdbx_seq_one_letter_code
_entity_poly.pdbx_strand_id
1 'polypeptide(L)' 'MITCKRATELLSQQLERPLHFGEKVSLKCHLLVCRGCTNFGSQISVLRELSREYQRQQGKD' A
#
# COMPACT_ATOMS: atom_id res chain seq x y z
N MET A 1 7.99 8.84 -14.73
CA MET A 1 8.03 8.44 -13.29
C MET A 1 6.96 9.22 -12.56
N ILE A 2 6.18 8.61 -11.66
CA ILE A 2 5.13 9.31 -10.88
C ILE A 2 5.74 10.01 -9.65
N THR A 3 5.01 10.97 -9.06
CA THR A 3 5.44 11.66 -7.83
C THR A 3 5.27 10.76 -6.60
N CYS A 4 6.00 11.05 -5.52
CA CYS A 4 5.83 10.34 -4.24
C CYS A 4 4.39 10.41 -3.74
N LYS A 5 3.72 11.56 -3.87
CA LYS A 5 2.29 11.73 -3.51
C LYS A 5 1.41 10.74 -4.29
N ARG A 6 1.60 10.63 -5.60
CA ARG A 6 0.83 9.69 -6.42
C ARG A 6 1.17 8.23 -6.09
N ALA A 7 2.43 7.94 -5.78
CA ALA A 7 2.84 6.60 -5.36
C ALA A 7 2.18 6.20 -4.03
N THR A 8 2.17 7.07 -3.02
CA THR A 8 1.51 6.82 -1.74
C THR A 8 -0.01 6.72 -1.88
N GLU A 9 -0.64 7.52 -2.75
CA GLU A 9 -2.06 7.37 -3.09
C GLU A 9 -2.36 5.99 -3.70
N LEU A 10 -1.56 5.54 -4.67
CA LEU A 10 -1.75 4.22 -5.29
C LEU A 10 -1.51 3.08 -4.30
N LEU A 11 -0.52 3.20 -3.41
CA LEU A 11 -0.28 2.23 -2.34
C LEU A 11 -1.47 2.12 -1.39
N SER A 12 -2.09 3.26 -1.02
CA SER A 12 -3.32 3.27 -0.22
C SER A 12 -4.49 2.65 -0.99
N GLN A 13 -4.70 3.04 -2.25
CA GLN A 13 -5.80 2.53 -3.07
C GLN A 13 -5.70 1.03 -3.32
N GLN A 14 -4.49 0.47 -3.40
CA GLN A 14 -4.27 -0.97 -3.55
C GLN A 14 -4.86 -1.79 -2.38
N LEU A 15 -5.05 -1.16 -1.21
CA LEU A 15 -5.68 -1.78 -0.06
C LEU A 15 -7.20 -1.85 -0.20
N GLU A 16 -7.82 -0.98 -0.99
CA GLU A 16 -9.28 -0.92 -1.13
C GLU A 16 -9.75 -1.56 -2.44
N ARG A 17 -8.96 -1.41 -3.50
CA ARG A 17 -9.24 -1.92 -4.83
C ARG A 17 -8.00 -2.48 -5.52
N PRO A 18 -8.17 -3.40 -6.47
CA PRO A 18 -7.08 -3.71 -7.40
C PRO A 18 -6.69 -2.45 -8.20
N LEU A 19 -5.38 -2.30 -8.42
CA LEU A 19 -4.86 -1.27 -9.31
C LEU A 19 -4.98 -1.73 -10.78
N HIS A 20 -5.25 -0.78 -11.67
CA HIS A 20 -5.18 -1.04 -13.11
C HIS A 20 -3.73 -1.34 -13.52
N PHE A 21 -3.56 -2.02 -14.64
CA PHE A 21 -2.23 -2.44 -15.11
C PHE A 21 -1.24 -1.28 -15.21
N GLY A 22 -1.64 -0.15 -15.79
CA GLY A 22 -0.79 1.04 -15.91
C GLY A 22 -0.41 1.68 -14.56
N GLU A 23 -1.34 1.68 -13.60
CA GLU A 23 -1.09 2.14 -12.22
C GLU A 23 -0.05 1.23 -11.53
N LYS A 24 -0.21 -0.08 -11.69
CA LYS A 24 0.70 -1.09 -11.11
C LYS A 24 2.11 -1.00 -11.68
N VAL A 25 2.24 -0.84 -13.00
CA VAL A 25 3.55 -0.69 -13.66
C VAL A 25 4.22 0.61 -13.21
N SER A 26 3.50 1.73 -13.25
CA SER A 26 4.03 3.04 -12.86
C SER A 26 4.48 3.07 -11.40
N LEU A 27 3.69 2.46 -10.50
CA LEU A 27 4.02 2.32 -9.10
C LEU A 27 5.29 1.46 -8.91
N LYS A 28 5.34 0.27 -9.53
CA LYS A 28 6.53 -0.61 -9.44
C LYS A 28 7.80 0.11 -9.89
N CYS A 29 7.76 0.82 -11.02
CA CYS A 29 8.91 1.59 -11.49
C CYS A 29 9.36 2.66 -10.49
N HIS A 30 8.43 3.33 -9.80
CA HIS A 30 8.78 4.32 -8.77
C HIS A 30 9.41 3.66 -7.52
N LEU A 31 8.90 2.51 -7.08
CA LEU A 31 9.42 1.79 -5.91
C LEU A 31 10.85 1.27 -6.10
N LEU A 32 11.28 1.02 -7.33
CA LEU A 32 12.67 0.62 -7.61
C LEU A 32 13.69 1.73 -7.28
N VAL A 33 13.27 3.00 -7.28
CA VAL A 33 14.19 4.13 -7.10
C VAL A 33 13.96 4.90 -5.79
N CYS A 34 12.77 4.81 -5.21
CA CYS A 34 12.39 5.60 -4.03
C CYS A 34 12.25 4.72 -2.80
N ARG A 35 13.30 4.70 -1.97
CA ARG A 35 13.30 3.96 -0.69
C ARG A 35 12.17 4.39 0.25
N GLY A 36 11.82 5.67 0.26
CA GLY A 36 10.74 6.20 1.11
C GLY A 36 9.39 5.56 0.79
N CYS A 37 9.03 5.50 -0.50
CA CYS A 37 7.79 4.87 -0.95
C CYS A 37 7.81 3.35 -0.77
N THR A 38 8.96 2.71 -0.93
CA THR A 38 9.13 1.27 -0.64
C THR A 38 8.87 0.97 0.83
N ASN A 39 9.47 1.75 1.74
CA ASN A 39 9.26 1.61 3.18
C ASN A 39 7.81 1.88 3.57
N PHE A 40 7.18 2.91 2.99
CA PHE A 40 5.76 3.20 3.23
C PHE A 40 4.86 2.04 2.78
N GLY A 41 5.14 1.44 1.62
CA GLY A 41 4.40 0.26 1.13
C GLY A 41 4.49 -0.93 2.09
N SER A 42 5.66 -1.16 2.70
CA SER A 42 5.81 -2.19 3.75
C SER A 42 5.02 -1.83 5.01
N GLN A 43 5.11 -0.59 5.49
CA GLN A 43 4.42 -0.14 6.72
C GLN A 43 2.90 -0.23 6.62
N ILE A 44 2.33 0.24 5.51
CA ILE A 44 0.87 0.24 5.34
C ILE A 44 0.31 -1.18 5.21
N SER A 45 1.10 -2.12 4.68
CA SER A 45 0.75 -3.54 4.62
C SER A 45 0.67 -4.16 6.01
N VAL A 46 1.67 -3.88 6.87
CA VAL A 46 1.68 -4.32 8.28
C VAL A 46 0.50 -3.73 9.05
N LEU A 47 0.24 -2.43 8.88
CA LEU A 47 -0.89 -1.78 9.55
C LEU A 47 -2.22 -2.46 9.18
N ARG A 48 -2.42 -2.78 7.90
CA ARG A 48 -3.63 -3.48 7.43
C ARG A 48 -3.77 -4.88 8.05
N GLU A 49 -2.68 -5.62 8.18
CA GLU A 49 -2.69 -6.94 8.83
C GLU A 49 -3.08 -6.82 10.30
N LEU A 50 -2.46 -5.90 11.03
CA LEU A 50 -2.77 -5.61 12.43
C LEU A 50 -4.23 -5.20 12.62
N SER A 51 -4.76 -4.32 11.75
CA SER A 51 -6.17 -3.93 11.81
C SER A 51 -7.12 -5.11 11.60
N ARG A 52 -6.79 -6.03 10.68
CA ARG A 52 -7.59 -7.25 10.43
C ARG A 52 -7.50 -8.25 11.58
N GLU A 53 -6.34 -8.36 12.21
CA GLU A 53 -6.15 -9.19 13.40
C GLU A 53 -6.96 -8.62 14.58
N TYR A 54 -6.88 -7.31 14.80
CA TYR A 54 -7.64 -6.61 15.83
C TYR A 54 -9.15 -6.81 15.68
N GLN A 55 -9.70 -6.66 14.46
CA GLN A 55 -11.12 -6.94 14.19
C GLN A 55 -11.51 -8.40 14.47
N ARG A 56 -10.63 -9.36 14.19
CA ARG A 56 -10.89 -10.78 14.48
C ARG A 56 -10.87 -11.08 15.97
N GLN A 57 -10.06 -10.36 16.75
CA GLN A 57 -10.00 -10.50 18.20
C GLN A 57 -11.21 -9.85 18.89
N GLN A 58 -11.66 -8.67 18.44
CA GLN A 58 -12.86 -8.03 18.98
C GLN A 58 -14.16 -8.82 18.73
N GLY A 59 -14.25 -9.59 17.63
CA GLY A 59 -15.43 -10.43 17.36
C GLY A 59 -15.49 -11.74 18.14
N LYS A 60 -14.57 -11.97 19.09
CA LYS A 60 -14.51 -13.15 19.96
C LYS A 60 -14.91 -12.89 21.42
N ASP A 61 -15.11 -11.63 21.80
CA ASP A 61 -15.74 -11.20 23.06
C ASP A 61 -17.25 -10.96 22.84
#